data_AF-A0AB34X266-F1
#
_entry.id   AF-A0AB34X266-F1
#
_cell.length_a   1.000
_cell.length_b   1.000
_cell.length_c   1.000
_cell.angle_alpha   90.00
_cell.angle_beta   90.00
_cell.angle_gamma   90.00
#
_symmetry.space_group_name_H-M   'P 1'
#
loop_
_entity.id
_entity.type
_entity.pdbx_description
1 polymer ?
#
loop_
_entity_poly.entity_id
_entity_poly.type
_entity_poly.pdbx_seq_one_letter_code
_entity_poly.pdbx_strand_id
1 'polypeptide(L)'
;MDREIVPVTAEEAPSICQALKLGGDWEYDTAAFAKVEYYPSGQIKYMVYLDKDLKRVHDGTGTLEYESYFENGAVSKRDYSTSEEYVEAYFAAGGTGVLDSYSGYYPSGALRFVGYWEKTPEDGKIRQINIEYYENGVKFSRESLNLARQPDDSPNHFSWETYDRKGRGTGAFSFKDGVRQPDWPYKI
;
A
#
# COMPACT_ATOMS: atom_id res chain seq x y z
N MET A 1 37.55 22.21 5.99
CA MET A 1 36.72 23.20 6.70
C MET A 1 35.41 22.52 6.97
N ASP A 2 35.31 21.94 8.16
CA ASP A 2 34.12 21.24 8.61
C ASP A 2 33.01 22.27 8.79
N ARG A 3 31.89 22.07 8.10
CA ARG A 3 30.73 22.95 8.21
C ARG A 3 30.08 22.69 9.57
N GLU A 4 30.25 23.64 10.46
CA GLU A 4 29.60 23.73 11.76
C GLU A 4 28.07 23.65 11.55
N ILE A 5 27.45 22.60 12.10
CA ILE A 5 26.00 22.41 12.04
C ILE A 5 25.40 23.29 13.13
N VAL A 6 24.72 24.35 12.73
CA VAL A 6 23.97 25.22 13.63
C VAL A 6 22.66 24.53 14.00
N PRO A 7 22.35 24.33 15.29
CA PRO A 7 21.07 23.78 15.71
C PRO A 7 19.96 24.81 15.48
N VAL A 8 18.92 24.42 14.74
CA VAL A 8 17.71 25.24 14.52
C VAL A 8 16.71 24.91 15.62
N THR A 9 16.27 25.93 16.37
CA THR A 9 15.26 25.79 17.44
C THR A 9 13.83 25.87 16.89
N ALA A 10 12.92 25.12 17.52
CA ALA A 10 11.66 24.61 17.00
C ALA A 10 10.49 25.60 16.78
N GLU A 11 10.66 26.92 16.90
CA GLU A 11 9.49 27.82 16.98
C GLU A 11 8.99 28.43 15.65
N GLU A 12 9.72 28.32 14.53
CA GLU A 12 9.30 29.00 13.28
C GLU A 12 9.68 28.24 11.99
N ALA A 13 9.66 26.92 11.97
CA ALA A 13 9.95 26.18 10.73
C ALA A 13 8.66 25.83 9.96
N PRO A 14 8.25 26.57 8.91
CA PRO A 14 7.33 26.02 7.93
C PRO A 14 8.01 24.80 7.31
N SER A 15 7.36 23.64 7.40
CA SER A 15 7.71 22.36 6.77
C SER A 15 9.02 22.39 5.95
N ILE A 16 10.15 22.11 6.60
CA ILE A 16 11.47 22.08 5.90
C ILE A 16 11.40 20.94 4.89
N CYS A 17 11.59 21.25 3.61
CA CYS A 17 11.73 20.23 2.57
C CYS A 17 13.21 19.93 2.33
N GLN A 18 13.65 18.68 2.53
CA GLN A 18 15.02 18.23 2.28
C GLN A 18 15.04 17.06 1.29
N ALA A 19 15.98 17.06 0.33
CA ALA A 19 16.27 15.88 -0.47
C ALA A 19 17.40 15.06 0.19
N LEU A 20 17.16 13.78 0.44
CA LEU A 20 18.13 12.82 0.97
C LEU A 20 18.54 11.85 -0.14
N LYS A 21 19.84 11.62 -0.33
CA LYS A 21 20.34 10.56 -1.22
C LYS A 21 20.16 9.22 -0.52
N LEU A 22 19.53 8.27 -1.19
CA LEU A 22 19.40 6.90 -0.70
C LEU A 22 20.72 6.14 -0.94
N GLY A 23 21.05 5.19 -0.06
CA GLY A 23 22.23 4.34 -0.20
C GLY A 23 21.86 2.86 -0.13
N GLY A 24 22.46 2.03 -0.98
CA GLY A 24 22.38 0.57 -0.94
C GLY A 24 21.89 -0.08 -2.23
N ASP A 25 22.49 -1.23 -2.54
CA ASP A 25 22.12 -2.11 -3.66
C ASP A 25 20.84 -2.89 -3.34
N TRP A 26 19.73 -2.50 -3.96
CA TRP A 26 18.53 -3.34 -4.05
C TRP A 26 18.23 -3.51 -5.53
N GLU A 27 18.10 -4.76 -6.00
CA GLU A 27 18.01 -5.12 -7.43
C GLU A 27 16.85 -4.46 -8.19
N TYR A 28 15.93 -3.77 -7.49
CA TYR A 28 14.69 -3.23 -8.04
C TYR A 28 14.35 -1.81 -7.58
N ASP A 29 15.24 -1.10 -6.86
CA ASP A 29 14.91 0.25 -6.38
C ASP A 29 15.29 1.32 -7.42
N THR A 30 14.29 1.89 -8.10
CA THR A 30 14.51 3.02 -9.01
C THR A 30 14.61 4.36 -8.28
N ALA A 31 14.29 4.40 -6.98
CA ALA A 31 14.44 5.59 -6.17
C ALA A 31 15.92 5.87 -5.91
N ALA A 32 16.36 7.07 -6.28
CA ALA A 32 17.70 7.56 -6.01
C ALA A 32 17.72 8.55 -4.83
N PHE A 33 16.60 9.24 -4.61
CA PHE A 33 16.45 10.25 -3.59
C PHE A 33 15.11 10.15 -2.88
N ALA A 34 15.01 10.77 -1.70
CA ALA A 34 13.74 11.03 -1.04
C ALA A 34 13.60 12.53 -0.73
N LYS A 35 12.49 13.15 -1.12
CA LYS A 35 12.09 14.47 -0.64
C LYS A 35 11.32 14.29 0.66
N VAL A 36 11.85 14.85 1.74
CA VAL A 36 11.33 14.76 3.10
C VAL A 36 10.75 16.09 3.53
N GLU A 37 9.52 16.08 4.05
CA GLU A 37 8.92 17.22 4.75
C GLU A 37 8.79 16.89 6.23
N TYR A 38 9.04 17.86 7.12
CA TYR A 38 8.97 17.69 8.57
C TYR A 38 7.78 18.45 9.19
N TYR A 39 7.29 17.96 10.31
CA TYR A 39 6.44 18.69 11.24
C TYR A 39 7.23 19.81 11.96
N PRO A 40 6.55 20.80 12.57
CA PRO A 40 7.21 21.80 13.42
C PRO A 40 8.00 21.18 14.57
N SER A 41 7.56 20.02 15.09
CA SER A 41 8.26 19.22 16.09
C SER A 41 9.60 18.63 15.62
N GLY A 42 9.93 18.73 14.33
CA GLY A 42 11.13 18.16 13.72
C GLY A 42 10.99 16.69 13.32
N GLN A 43 9.86 16.04 13.61
CA GLN A 43 9.56 14.71 13.12
C GLN A 43 9.24 14.72 11.63
N ILE A 44 9.56 13.63 10.93
CA ILE A 44 9.19 13.49 9.51
C ILE A 44 7.66 13.50 9.41
N LYS A 45 7.14 14.24 8.44
CA LYS A 45 5.72 14.29 8.09
C LYS A 45 5.42 13.42 6.88
N TYR A 46 6.22 13.53 5.83
CA TYR A 46 6.17 12.61 4.70
C TYR A 46 7.50 12.52 3.96
N MET A 47 7.67 11.43 3.21
CA MET A 47 8.75 11.17 2.27
C MET A 47 8.15 10.85 0.90
N VAL A 48 8.60 11.55 -0.14
CA VAL A 48 8.29 11.25 -1.55
C VAL A 48 9.55 10.73 -2.20
N TYR A 49 9.50 9.54 -2.77
CA TYR A 49 10.65 8.90 -3.40
C TYR A 49 10.79 9.38 -4.83
N LEU A 50 12.03 9.69 -5.22
CA LEU A 50 12.34 10.34 -6.49
C LEU A 50 13.40 9.53 -7.27
N ASP A 51 13.26 9.54 -8.58
CA ASP A 51 14.26 9.00 -9.50
C ASP A 51 15.50 9.89 -9.60
N LYS A 52 16.48 9.46 -10.42
CA LYS A 52 17.72 10.22 -10.67
C LYS A 52 17.49 11.63 -11.27
N ASP A 53 16.35 11.85 -11.91
CA ASP A 53 15.96 13.11 -12.54
C ASP A 53 15.08 13.97 -11.60
N LEU A 54 15.00 13.60 -10.32
CA LEU A 54 14.23 14.26 -9.26
C LEU A 54 12.71 14.28 -9.51
N LYS A 55 12.19 13.33 -10.29
CA LYS A 55 10.76 13.13 -10.48
C LYS A 55 10.26 12.06 -9.50
N ARG A 56 9.01 12.17 -9.07
CA ARG A 56 8.37 11.12 -8.26
C ARG A 56 8.48 9.79 -8.99
N VAL A 57 8.94 8.76 -8.28
CA VAL A 57 8.93 7.40 -8.82
C VAL A 57 7.48 7.00 -9.08
N HIS A 58 7.21 6.61 -10.32
CA HIS A 58 5.94 6.05 -10.76
C HIS A 58 6.23 5.09 -11.92
N ASP A 59 7.08 4.11 -11.65
CA ASP A 59 7.65 3.19 -12.64
C ASP A 59 6.87 1.88 -12.76
N GLY A 60 5.93 1.63 -11.85
CA GLY A 60 5.09 0.45 -11.83
C GLY A 60 5.78 -0.81 -11.30
N THR A 61 7.00 -0.73 -10.75
CA THR A 61 7.84 -1.91 -10.43
C THR A 61 7.84 -2.38 -8.96
N GLY A 62 6.86 -1.96 -8.17
CA GLY A 62 6.79 -2.20 -6.72
C GLY A 62 7.65 -1.25 -5.89
N THR A 63 8.26 -0.23 -6.51
CA THR A 63 9.07 0.77 -5.79
C THR A 63 8.19 1.59 -4.85
N LEU A 64 8.64 1.82 -3.61
CA LEU A 64 7.96 2.69 -2.66
C LEU A 64 7.95 4.13 -3.19
N GLU A 65 6.78 4.73 -3.41
CA GLU A 65 6.66 6.08 -3.97
C GLU A 65 6.48 7.14 -2.88
N TYR A 66 5.85 6.76 -1.78
CA TYR A 66 5.40 7.69 -0.76
C TYR A 66 5.28 7.02 0.60
N GLU A 67 5.73 7.72 1.63
CA GLU A 67 5.40 7.41 3.02
C GLU A 67 4.95 8.67 3.74
N SER A 68 3.93 8.57 4.60
CA SER A 68 3.58 9.62 5.54
C SER A 68 3.63 9.11 6.97
N TYR A 69 3.82 10.01 7.92
CA TYR A 69 4.08 9.70 9.31
C TYR A 69 3.14 10.51 10.21
N PHE A 70 2.80 9.96 11.35
CA PHE A 70 2.21 10.71 12.45
C PHE A 70 3.28 11.56 13.14
N GLU A 71 2.85 12.59 13.86
CA GLU A 71 3.78 13.46 14.59
C GLU A 71 4.54 12.74 15.72
N ASN A 72 4.07 11.57 16.16
CA ASN A 72 4.81 10.70 17.07
C ASN A 72 5.91 9.86 16.39
N GLY A 73 6.14 10.04 15.08
CA GLY A 73 7.12 9.33 14.28
C GLY A 73 6.66 7.96 13.74
N ALA A 74 5.47 7.48 14.10
CA ALA A 74 4.94 6.24 13.55
C ALA A 74 4.52 6.42 12.08
N VAL A 75 4.75 5.41 11.24
CA VAL A 75 4.24 5.40 9.86
C VAL A 75 2.71 5.48 9.88
N SER A 76 2.15 6.32 9.03
CA SER A 76 0.70 6.46 8.83
C SER A 76 0.25 5.89 7.49
N LYS A 77 1.09 5.96 6.44
CA LYS A 77 0.77 5.45 5.10
C LYS A 77 2.04 5.09 4.34
N ARG A 78 1.93 4.08 3.46
CA ARG A 78 2.87 3.75 2.40
C ARG A 78 2.12 3.55 1.09
N ASP A 79 2.64 4.07 -0.02
CA ASP A 79 2.15 3.79 -1.37
C ASP A 79 3.30 3.28 -2.24
N TYR A 80 3.04 2.21 -2.98
CA TYR A 80 3.99 1.56 -3.88
C TYR A 80 3.57 1.75 -5.34
N SER A 81 4.56 1.83 -6.23
CA SER A 81 4.37 1.95 -7.66
C SER A 81 4.09 0.58 -8.25
N THR A 82 2.86 0.09 -8.18
CA THR A 82 2.57 -1.29 -8.60
C THR A 82 1.58 -1.26 -9.77
N SER A 83 2.07 -1.45 -11.01
CA SER A 83 1.20 -1.52 -12.20
C SER A 83 0.69 -2.93 -12.46
N GLU A 84 -0.42 -3.06 -13.18
CA GLU A 84 -0.96 -4.36 -13.61
C GLU A 84 0.05 -5.14 -14.47
N GLU A 85 0.76 -4.47 -15.38
CA GLU A 85 1.76 -5.12 -16.24
C GLU A 85 2.92 -5.72 -15.42
N TYR A 86 3.36 -5.03 -14.37
CA TYR A 86 4.39 -5.54 -13.48
C TYR A 86 3.89 -6.73 -12.64
N VAL A 87 2.65 -6.64 -12.14
CA VAL A 87 1.99 -7.73 -11.42
C VAL A 87 1.91 -8.99 -12.29
N GLU A 88 1.47 -8.84 -13.54
CA GLU A 88 1.46 -9.94 -14.53
C GLU A 88 2.84 -10.55 -14.71
N ALA A 89 3.85 -9.71 -14.96
CA ALA A 89 5.22 -10.15 -15.20
C ALA A 89 5.80 -10.89 -13.98
N TYR A 90 5.59 -10.37 -12.78
CA TYR A 90 6.03 -10.98 -11.52
C TYR A 90 5.47 -12.38 -11.34
N PHE A 91 4.15 -12.55 -11.47
CA PHE A 91 3.51 -13.85 -11.29
C PHE A 91 3.76 -14.82 -12.46
N ALA A 92 4.00 -14.31 -13.68
CA ALA A 92 4.41 -15.12 -14.82
C ALA A 92 5.84 -15.67 -14.67
N ALA A 93 6.74 -14.91 -14.02
CA ALA A 93 8.10 -15.32 -13.72
C ALA A 93 8.22 -16.31 -12.54
N GLY A 94 7.11 -16.72 -11.94
CA GLY A 94 7.09 -17.63 -10.79
C GLY A 94 7.20 -16.94 -9.43
N GLY A 95 6.92 -15.63 -9.37
CA GLY A 95 6.81 -14.90 -8.10
C GLY A 95 5.79 -15.54 -7.16
N THR A 96 6.13 -15.59 -5.87
CA THR A 96 5.32 -16.23 -4.82
C THR A 96 4.94 -15.20 -3.75
N GLY A 97 3.73 -15.28 -3.23
CA GLY A 97 3.26 -14.40 -2.16
C GLY A 97 2.38 -13.27 -2.67
N VAL A 98 2.57 -12.08 -2.12
CA VAL A 98 1.77 -10.88 -2.41
C VAL A 98 2.67 -9.75 -2.93
N LEU A 99 2.12 -8.87 -3.76
CA LEU A 99 2.75 -7.61 -4.15
C LEU A 99 2.00 -6.44 -3.51
N ASP A 100 2.65 -5.74 -2.59
CA ASP A 100 2.06 -4.58 -1.92
C ASP A 100 1.76 -3.46 -2.92
N SER A 101 0.66 -2.76 -2.70
CA SER A 101 0.26 -1.57 -3.47
C SER A 101 0.14 -0.35 -2.55
N TYR A 102 -0.44 -0.53 -1.36
CA TYR A 102 -0.47 0.52 -0.35
C TYR A 102 -0.76 -0.06 1.03
N SER A 103 -0.38 0.66 2.09
CA SER A 103 -0.78 0.34 3.46
C SER A 103 -1.01 1.61 4.26
N GLY A 104 -1.84 1.53 5.28
CA GLY A 104 -2.11 2.61 6.21
C GLY A 104 -2.23 2.09 7.62
N TYR A 105 -1.91 2.93 8.60
CA TYR A 105 -1.77 2.55 10.00
C TYR A 105 -2.51 3.53 10.91
N TYR A 106 -2.81 3.09 12.11
CA TYR A 106 -3.27 3.92 13.22
C TYR A 106 -2.06 4.59 13.93
N PRO A 107 -2.28 5.65 14.73
CA PRO A 107 -1.20 6.28 15.52
C PRO A 107 -0.48 5.32 16.47
N SER A 108 -1.16 4.24 16.86
CA SER A 108 -0.61 3.12 17.65
C SER A 108 0.37 2.23 16.87
N GLY A 109 0.46 2.39 15.54
CA GLY A 109 1.21 1.51 14.63
C GLY A 109 0.41 0.28 14.17
N ALA A 110 -0.82 0.07 14.67
CA ALA A 110 -1.68 -1.01 14.20
C ALA A 110 -2.06 -0.79 12.72
N LEU A 111 -2.07 -1.86 11.92
CA LEU A 111 -2.49 -1.79 10.51
C LEU A 111 -3.97 -1.36 10.44
N ARG A 112 -4.26 -0.35 9.61
CA ARG A 112 -5.58 0.22 9.36
C ARG A 112 -6.14 -0.21 8.02
N PHE A 113 -5.32 -0.25 6.98
CA PHE A 113 -5.72 -0.80 5.69
C PHE A 113 -4.50 -1.30 4.92
N VAL A 114 -4.72 -2.21 3.98
CA VAL A 114 -3.71 -2.69 3.03
C VAL A 114 -4.35 -2.99 1.69
N GLY A 115 -3.67 -2.63 0.61
CA GLY A 115 -3.97 -3.07 -0.74
C GLY A 115 -2.78 -3.84 -1.29
N TYR A 116 -3.01 -5.03 -1.81
CA TYR A 116 -1.97 -5.88 -2.40
C TYR A 116 -2.53 -6.75 -3.53
N TRP A 117 -1.65 -7.26 -4.39
CA TRP A 117 -2.01 -8.26 -5.40
C TRP A 117 -1.62 -9.65 -4.93
N GLU A 118 -2.51 -10.62 -5.10
CA GLU A 118 -2.23 -12.03 -4.82
C GLU A 118 -2.61 -12.91 -6.01
N LYS A 119 -1.84 -13.99 -6.20
CA LYS A 119 -2.27 -15.12 -7.01
C LYS A 119 -2.99 -16.10 -6.10
N THR A 120 -4.30 -16.17 -6.21
CA THR A 120 -5.16 -16.98 -5.33
C THR A 120 -4.87 -18.47 -5.50
N PRO A 121 -4.64 -19.21 -4.42
CA PRO A 121 -4.34 -20.64 -4.49
C PRO A 121 -5.47 -21.49 -5.08
N GLU A 122 -6.73 -21.07 -4.92
CA GLU A 122 -7.91 -21.87 -5.25
C GLU A 122 -8.12 -22.05 -6.76
N ASP A 123 -7.89 -20.98 -7.53
CA ASP A 123 -8.13 -20.95 -8.97
C ASP A 123 -6.96 -20.35 -9.77
N GLY A 124 -5.85 -20.00 -9.11
CA GLY A 124 -4.64 -19.49 -9.73
C GLY A 124 -4.78 -18.09 -10.35
N LYS A 125 -5.90 -17.39 -10.10
CA LYS A 125 -6.17 -16.06 -10.65
C LYS A 125 -5.43 -14.97 -9.89
N ILE A 126 -5.15 -13.87 -10.57
CA ILE A 126 -4.47 -12.73 -9.97
C ILE A 126 -5.53 -11.70 -9.58
N ARG A 127 -5.50 -11.26 -8.33
CA ARG A 127 -6.50 -10.35 -7.77
C ARG A 127 -5.87 -9.25 -6.96
N GLN A 128 -6.40 -8.04 -7.10
CA GLN A 128 -6.16 -6.96 -6.16
C GLN A 128 -7.06 -7.16 -4.94
N ILE A 129 -6.46 -7.19 -3.77
CA ILE A 129 -7.12 -7.36 -2.48
C ILE A 129 -6.94 -6.08 -1.68
N ASN A 130 -8.05 -5.47 -1.29
CA ASN A 130 -8.07 -4.32 -0.39
C ASN A 130 -8.71 -4.74 0.93
N ILE A 131 -8.02 -4.52 2.04
CA ILE A 131 -8.49 -4.88 3.39
C ILE A 131 -8.46 -3.64 4.28
N GLU A 132 -9.55 -3.36 4.98
CA GLU A 132 -9.60 -2.38 6.07
C GLU A 132 -9.64 -3.08 7.43
N TYR A 133 -9.11 -2.47 8.48
CA TYR A 133 -9.03 -3.02 9.83
C TYR A 133 -9.53 -1.99 10.85
N TYR A 134 -10.03 -2.47 12.00
CA TYR A 134 -10.24 -1.63 13.18
C TYR A 134 -8.98 -1.60 14.03
N GLU A 135 -8.79 -0.49 14.76
CA GLU A 135 -7.62 -0.27 15.63
C GLU A 135 -7.41 -1.36 16.69
N ASN A 136 -8.50 -1.88 17.25
CA ASN A 136 -8.45 -2.91 18.28
C ASN A 136 -8.46 -4.35 17.73
N GLY A 137 -8.26 -4.51 16.42
CA GLY A 137 -8.35 -5.79 15.76
C GLY A 137 -9.79 -6.21 15.46
N VAL A 138 -9.97 -6.51 14.18
CA VAL A 138 -11.10 -7.21 13.53
C VAL A 138 -12.46 -6.49 13.54
N LYS A 139 -12.70 -5.72 12.50
CA LYS A 139 -13.75 -6.03 11.53
C LYS A 139 -13.11 -5.63 10.22
N PHE A 140 -12.90 -6.59 9.34
CA PHE A 140 -12.29 -6.29 8.07
C PHE A 140 -13.32 -6.35 6.97
N SER A 141 -13.28 -5.36 6.09
CA SER A 141 -13.87 -5.47 4.76
C SER A 141 -12.75 -5.94 3.84
N ARG A 142 -12.96 -7.05 3.14
CA ARG A 142 -12.08 -7.50 2.06
C ARG A 142 -12.80 -7.24 0.74
N GLU A 143 -12.23 -6.37 -0.07
CA GLU A 143 -12.58 -6.21 -1.47
C GLU A 143 -11.58 -6.99 -2.31
N SER A 144 -12.07 -7.73 -3.29
CA SER A 144 -11.22 -8.46 -4.24
C SER A 144 -11.67 -8.15 -5.66
N LEU A 145 -10.73 -7.74 -6.51
CA LEU A 145 -10.94 -7.43 -7.93
C LEU A 145 -10.00 -8.27 -8.79
N ASN A 146 -10.52 -8.97 -9.81
CA ASN A 146 -9.67 -9.67 -10.77
C ASN A 146 -8.83 -8.68 -11.58
N LEU A 147 -7.61 -9.09 -11.91
CA LEU A 147 -6.80 -8.43 -12.92
C LEU A 147 -7.55 -8.38 -14.28
N ALA A 148 -7.55 -7.23 -14.94
CA ALA A 148 -8.20 -7.07 -16.24
C ALA A 148 -7.60 -8.05 -17.26
N ARG A 149 -8.43 -8.84 -17.97
CA ARG A 149 -8.07 -9.80 -19.06
C ARG A 149 -7.86 -11.27 -18.67
N GLN A 150 -8.21 -11.70 -17.45
CA GLN A 150 -8.20 -13.14 -17.12
C GLN A 150 -9.51 -13.82 -17.55
N PRO A 151 -9.46 -14.92 -18.36
CA PRO A 151 -10.62 -15.50 -19.04
C PRO A 151 -11.64 -16.13 -18.07
N ASP A 152 -12.54 -15.28 -17.61
CA ASP A 152 -13.93 -15.48 -17.18
C ASP A 152 -14.57 -14.08 -17.12
N ASP A 153 -14.19 -13.22 -18.09
CA ASP A 153 -14.35 -11.77 -18.09
C ASP A 153 -15.82 -11.34 -18.07
N SER A 154 -16.39 -11.41 -16.89
CA SER A 154 -17.24 -10.37 -16.45
C SER A 154 -16.39 -9.18 -16.02
N PRO A 155 -16.72 -7.94 -16.43
CA PRO A 155 -15.91 -6.78 -16.10
C PRO A 155 -15.71 -6.53 -14.59
N ASN A 156 -16.43 -7.22 -13.69
CA ASN A 156 -16.30 -7.02 -12.25
C ASN A 156 -16.61 -8.29 -11.47
N HIS A 157 -15.74 -9.31 -11.48
CA HIS A 157 -15.75 -10.32 -10.41
C HIS A 157 -15.21 -9.67 -9.13
N PHE A 158 -16.04 -8.79 -8.57
CA PHE A 158 -15.84 -8.07 -7.34
C PHE A 158 -16.45 -8.93 -6.24
N SER A 159 -15.70 -9.22 -5.18
CA SER A 159 -16.27 -9.77 -3.95
C SER A 159 -15.99 -8.83 -2.80
N TRP A 160 -17.04 -8.53 -2.02
CA TRP A 160 -16.91 -7.86 -0.75
C TRP A 160 -17.27 -8.85 0.35
N GLU A 161 -16.35 -9.03 1.29
CA GLU A 161 -16.54 -9.82 2.50
C GLU A 161 -16.44 -8.92 3.74
N THR A 162 -17.28 -9.15 4.75
CA THR A 162 -17.26 -8.45 6.04
C THR A 162 -17.19 -9.44 7.18
N TYR A 163 -16.44 -9.11 8.23
CA TYR A 163 -16.21 -9.99 9.37
C TYR A 163 -16.40 -9.26 10.69
N ASP A 164 -16.82 -9.96 11.75
CA ASP A 164 -16.93 -9.40 13.09
C ASP A 164 -15.60 -9.38 13.85
N ARG A 165 -15.64 -8.93 15.12
CA ARG A 165 -14.49 -8.88 16.05
C ARG A 165 -13.82 -10.20 16.37
N LYS A 166 -14.42 -11.31 16.00
CA LYS A 166 -13.86 -12.66 16.21
C LYS A 166 -13.36 -13.27 14.89
N GLY A 167 -13.35 -12.49 13.81
CA GLY A 167 -12.97 -12.97 12.48
C GLY A 167 -14.03 -13.84 11.83
N ARG A 168 -15.28 -13.80 12.31
CA ARG A 168 -16.38 -14.59 11.74
C ARG A 168 -17.02 -13.78 10.62
N GLY A 169 -17.22 -14.41 9.46
CA GLY A 169 -17.90 -13.78 8.33
C GLY A 169 -19.32 -13.35 8.70
N THR A 170 -19.64 -12.08 8.51
CA THR A 170 -20.95 -11.48 8.79
C THR A 170 -21.73 -11.17 7.53
N GLY A 171 -21.09 -11.16 6.37
CA GLY A 171 -21.75 -10.93 5.09
C GLY A 171 -20.76 -10.94 3.94
N ALA A 172 -21.15 -11.54 2.83
CA ALA A 172 -20.40 -11.54 1.59
C ALA A 172 -21.36 -11.32 0.44
N PHE A 173 -20.96 -10.50 -0.52
CA PHE A 173 -21.63 -10.43 -1.81
C PHE A 173 -20.60 -10.36 -2.92
N SER A 174 -20.97 -10.87 -4.09
CA SER A 174 -20.16 -10.76 -5.28
C SER A 174 -20.98 -10.23 -6.45
N PHE A 175 -20.30 -9.64 -7.42
CA PHE A 175 -20.88 -9.35 -8.71
C PHE A 175 -20.35 -10.35 -9.74
N LYS A 176 -21.24 -10.81 -10.60
CA LYS A 176 -20.91 -11.52 -11.83
C LYS A 176 -21.83 -10.98 -12.92
N ASP A 177 -21.25 -10.54 -14.01
CA ASP A 177 -21.92 -9.93 -15.17
C ASP A 177 -22.67 -8.65 -14.84
N GLY A 178 -22.11 -7.86 -13.91
CA GLY A 178 -22.77 -6.66 -13.36
C GLY A 178 -23.99 -6.98 -12.50
N VAL A 179 -24.27 -8.27 -12.25
CA VAL A 179 -25.39 -8.74 -11.44
C VAL A 179 -24.89 -9.19 -10.07
N ARG A 180 -25.49 -8.66 -9.01
CA ARG A 180 -25.22 -9.11 -7.64
C ARG A 180 -25.64 -10.57 -7.51
N GLN A 181 -24.69 -11.41 -7.11
CA GLN A 181 -24.94 -12.81 -6.80
C GLN A 181 -25.59 -12.94 -5.42
N PRO A 182 -26.37 -14.01 -5.17
CA PRO A 182 -26.92 -14.27 -3.85
C PRO A 182 -25.81 -14.32 -2.79
N ASP A 183 -26.08 -13.75 -1.62
CA ASP A 183 -25.13 -13.77 -0.51
C ASP A 183 -24.79 -15.22 -0.16
N TRP A 184 -23.50 -15.57 -0.13
CA TRP A 184 -23.05 -16.91 0.22
C TRP A 184 -23.20 -17.08 1.74
N PRO A 185 -23.89 -18.12 2.26
CA PRO A 185 -23.94 -18.32 3.70
C PRO A 185 -22.55 -18.71 4.20
N TYR A 186 -21.96 -17.89 5.07
CA TYR A 186 -20.90 -18.36 5.93
C TYR A 186 -21.46 -19.51 6.76
N LYS A 187 -20.96 -20.74 6.55
CA LYS A 187 -21.18 -21.80 7.52
C LYS A 187 -20.47 -21.36 8.80
N ILE A 188 -21.27 -21.02 9.81
CA ILE A 188 -20.83 -20.69 11.17
C ILE A 188 -20.11 -21.91 11.79
#